data_AF-J2K4J6-F1
#
_entry.id   AF-J2K4J6-F1
#
_cell.length_a   1.000
_cell.length_b   1.000
_cell.length_c   1.000
_cell.angle_alpha   90.00
_cell.angle_beta   90.00
_cell.angle_gamma   90.00
#
_symmetry.space_group_name_H-M   'P 1'
#
loop_
_entity.id
_entity.type
_entity.pdbx_description
1 polymer ?
#
loop_
_entity_poly.entity_id
_entity_poly.type
_entity_poly.pdbx_seq_one_letter_code
_entity_poly.pdbx_strand_id
1 'polypeptide(L)'
;YLIAAYCFVCTALMYAFTGTPLGRTLNAVRDNPERVEFIGYNTQRVRYYAFIIAGFFAGIGGGLAAINFEIVNAADSLNGLRSGSYLLFTFLGGATFFFGPIIGAALLVFALVLLSELSKAWLLYVGLVFLLMVMFAPGGVASLIMMNVRVALFGKIKRFYLLYVGLFIGAAIVLAGAAAIVEMIYHMQLNAALGPMVPFAGLQLDTSSVASWVVAMALLAVGLGVFEVFRRRFAKVWGQAQEEIEAEIKRRETA
;
A
#
# COMPACT_ATOMS: atom_id res chain seq x y z
N TYR A 1 -12.15 18.73 -15.82
CA TYR A 1 -13.53 18.53 -15.31
C TYR A 1 -14.18 17.25 -15.83
N LEU A 2 -14.20 16.99 -17.15
CA LEU A 2 -14.81 15.78 -17.72
C LEU A 2 -14.26 14.47 -17.13
N ILE A 3 -12.93 14.33 -17.04
CA ILE A 3 -12.28 13.13 -16.47
C ILE A 3 -12.73 12.87 -15.03
N ALA A 4 -12.74 13.90 -14.19
CA ALA A 4 -13.15 13.79 -12.80
C ALA A 4 -14.63 13.38 -12.67
N ALA A 5 -15.51 13.95 -13.49
CA ALA A 5 -16.93 13.59 -13.51
C ALA A 5 -17.13 12.12 -13.92
N TYR A 6 -16.49 11.67 -15.01
CA TYR A 6 -16.57 10.26 -15.45
C TYR A 6 -15.98 9.30 -14.42
N CYS A 7 -14.84 9.65 -13.82
CA CYS A 7 -14.22 8.86 -12.77
C CYS A 7 -15.14 8.71 -11.56
N PHE A 8 -15.77 9.81 -11.12
CA PHE A 8 -16.72 9.81 -10.02
C PHE A 8 -17.96 8.95 -10.33
N VAL A 9 -18.55 9.13 -11.51
CA VAL A 9 -19.71 8.34 -11.95
C VAL A 9 -19.36 6.85 -12.03
N CYS A 10 -18.22 6.48 -12.62
CA CYS A 10 -17.79 5.09 -12.69
C CYS A 10 -17.57 4.50 -11.30
N THR A 11 -16.92 5.24 -10.40
CA THR A 11 -16.70 4.81 -9.01
C THR A 11 -18.04 4.59 -8.29
N ALA A 12 -19.00 5.51 -8.46
CA ALA A 12 -20.34 5.37 -7.88
C ALA A 12 -21.10 4.16 -8.44
N LEU A 13 -21.03 3.92 -9.75
CA LEU A 13 -21.65 2.76 -10.39
C LEU A 13 -21.01 1.44 -9.93
N MET A 14 -19.68 1.39 -9.83
CA MET A 14 -18.97 0.23 -9.30
C MET A 14 -19.35 -0.03 -7.83
N TYR A 15 -19.48 1.04 -7.03
CA TYR A 15 -19.93 0.91 -5.65
C TYR A 15 -21.36 0.38 -5.56
N ALA A 16 -22.29 0.94 -6.33
CA ALA A 16 -23.67 0.47 -6.39
C ALA A 16 -23.75 -1.00 -6.84
N PHE A 17 -22.90 -1.41 -7.80
CA PHE A 17 -22.81 -2.79 -8.26
C PHE A 17 -22.45 -3.78 -7.14
N THR A 18 -21.61 -3.38 -6.17
CA THR A 18 -21.28 -4.24 -5.01
C THR A 18 -22.50 -4.58 -4.15
N GLY A 19 -23.54 -3.73 -4.15
CA GLY A 19 -24.79 -3.95 -3.43
C GLY A 19 -25.77 -4.91 -4.13
N THR A 20 -25.55 -5.23 -5.41
CA THR A 20 -26.44 -6.06 -6.21
C THR A 20 -26.28 -7.56 -5.90
N PRO A 21 -27.26 -8.42 -6.28
CA PRO A 21 -27.14 -9.87 -6.13
C PRO A 21 -25.89 -10.43 -6.81
N LEU A 22 -25.54 -9.93 -8.00
CA LEU A 22 -24.31 -10.33 -8.71
C LEU A 22 -23.05 -9.97 -7.93
N GLY A 23 -22.99 -8.77 -7.35
CA GLY A 23 -21.88 -8.34 -6.49
C GLY A 23 -21.69 -9.27 -5.28
N ARG A 24 -22.78 -9.69 -4.64
CA ARG A 24 -22.73 -10.64 -3.52
C ARG A 24 -22.29 -12.04 -3.96
N THR A 25 -22.77 -12.52 -5.10
CA THR A 25 -22.34 -13.81 -5.66
C THR A 25 -20.85 -13.79 -6.04
N LEU A 26 -20.31 -12.67 -6.51
CA LEU A 26 -18.87 -12.53 -6.78
C LEU A 26 -18.02 -12.73 -5.52
N ASN A 27 -18.44 -12.14 -4.39
CA ASN A 27 -17.78 -12.36 -3.11
C ASN A 27 -17.89 -13.84 -2.67
N ALA A 28 -19.05 -14.46 -2.86
CA ALA A 28 -19.23 -15.87 -2.54
C ALA A 28 -18.31 -16.78 -3.38
N VAL A 29 -18.18 -16.51 -4.69
CA VAL A 29 -17.28 -17.27 -5.59
C VAL A 29 -15.80 -17.04 -5.23
N ARG A 30 -15.44 -15.85 -4.74
CA ARG A 30 -14.10 -15.55 -4.24
C ARG A 30 -13.77 -16.36 -2.99
N ASP A 31 -14.71 -16.45 -2.06
CA ASP A 31 -14.46 -17.05 -0.74
C ASP A 31 -14.51 -18.59 -0.79
N ASN A 32 -15.50 -19.18 -1.48
CA ASN A 32 -15.55 -20.63 -1.71
C ASN A 32 -16.33 -20.97 -2.99
N PRO A 33 -15.65 -21.21 -4.13
CA PRO A 33 -16.32 -21.50 -5.40
C PRO A 33 -17.06 -22.84 -5.36
N GLU A 34 -16.54 -23.84 -4.65
CA GLU A 34 -17.15 -25.17 -4.54
C GLU A 34 -18.52 -25.09 -3.84
N ARG A 35 -18.60 -24.31 -2.75
CA ARG A 35 -19.85 -24.05 -2.04
C ARG A 35 -20.90 -23.35 -2.91
N VAL A 36 -20.47 -22.43 -3.78
CA VAL A 36 -21.38 -21.72 -4.69
C VAL A 36 -21.98 -22.67 -5.72
N GLU A 37 -21.20 -23.64 -6.18
CA GLU A 37 -21.66 -24.66 -7.13
C GLU A 37 -22.70 -25.59 -6.50
N PHE A 38 -22.54 -25.96 -5.22
CA PHE A 38 -23.54 -26.73 -4.47
C PHE A 38 -24.88 -26.00 -4.27
N ILE A 39 -24.88 -24.66 -4.28
CA ILE A 39 -26.10 -23.83 -4.20
C ILE A 39 -26.79 -23.70 -5.58
N GLY A 40 -26.19 -24.25 -6.64
CA GLY A 40 -26.74 -24.27 -8.00
C GLY A 40 -26.28 -23.11 -8.89
N TYR A 41 -25.31 -22.30 -8.44
CA TYR A 41 -24.73 -21.23 -9.25
C TYR A 41 -23.52 -21.74 -10.04
N ASN A 42 -23.49 -21.44 -11.34
CA ASN A 42 -22.32 -21.74 -12.17
C ASN A 42 -21.20 -20.69 -11.94
N THR A 43 -20.10 -21.12 -11.32
CA THR A 43 -18.94 -20.27 -10.99
C THR A 43 -18.26 -19.68 -12.23
N GLN A 44 -18.21 -20.42 -13.34
CA GLN A 44 -17.62 -19.96 -14.59
C GLN A 44 -18.40 -18.79 -15.20
N ARG A 45 -19.73 -18.86 -15.21
CA ARG A 45 -20.58 -17.75 -15.68
C ARG A 45 -20.39 -16.50 -14.84
N VAL A 46 -20.32 -16.65 -13.51
CA VAL A 46 -20.09 -15.52 -12.60
C VAL A 46 -18.73 -14.86 -12.87
N ARG A 47 -17.66 -15.65 -13.04
CA ARG A 47 -16.33 -15.13 -13.41
C ARG A 47 -16.31 -14.47 -14.79
N TYR A 48 -17.06 -15.01 -15.76
CA TYR A 48 -17.20 -14.41 -17.09
C TYR A 48 -17.86 -13.04 -17.05
N TYR A 49 -18.95 -12.89 -16.30
CA TYR A 49 -19.56 -11.57 -16.08
C TYR A 49 -18.62 -10.61 -15.35
N ALA A 50 -17.88 -11.10 -14.35
CA ALA A 50 -16.86 -10.29 -13.67
C ALA A 50 -15.83 -9.73 -14.65
N PHE A 51 -15.35 -10.58 -15.56
CA PHE A 51 -14.36 -10.21 -16.57
C PHE A 51 -14.90 -9.17 -17.56
N ILE A 52 -16.12 -9.33 -18.06
CA ILE A 52 -16.76 -8.35 -18.96
C ILE A 52 -16.89 -6.99 -18.27
N ILE A 53 -17.39 -6.97 -17.02
CA ILE A 53 -17.61 -5.74 -16.27
C ILE A 53 -16.27 -5.06 -15.95
N ALA A 54 -15.26 -5.83 -15.53
CA ALA A 54 -13.92 -5.32 -15.31
C ALA A 54 -13.33 -4.71 -16.59
N GLY A 55 -13.49 -5.38 -17.73
CA GLY A 55 -13.07 -4.89 -19.04
C GLY A 55 -13.77 -3.60 -19.46
N PHE A 56 -15.06 -3.46 -19.18
CA PHE A 56 -15.82 -2.23 -19.43
C PHE A 56 -15.26 -1.03 -18.65
N PHE A 57 -15.09 -1.17 -17.33
CA PHE A 57 -14.53 -0.08 -16.51
C PHE A 57 -13.05 0.19 -16.81
N ALA A 58 -12.26 -0.84 -17.09
CA ALA A 58 -10.87 -0.68 -17.52
C ALA A 58 -10.77 0.05 -18.86
N GLY A 59 -11.69 -0.21 -19.81
CA GLY A 59 -11.78 0.50 -21.08
C GLY A 59 -12.10 1.98 -20.90
N ILE A 60 -13.03 2.32 -20.01
CA ILE A 60 -13.30 3.72 -19.65
C ILE A 60 -12.05 4.37 -19.04
N GLY A 61 -11.40 3.70 -18.08
CA GLY A 61 -10.16 4.19 -17.47
C GLY A 61 -9.05 4.44 -18.48
N GLY A 62 -8.86 3.52 -19.44
CA GLY A 62 -7.90 3.67 -20.54
C GLY A 62 -8.26 4.83 -21.49
N GLY A 63 -9.53 5.01 -21.82
CA GLY A 63 -10.01 6.15 -22.62
C GLY A 63 -9.77 7.48 -21.91
N LEU A 64 -10.03 7.56 -20.60
CA LEU A 64 -9.73 8.74 -19.79
C LEU A 64 -8.22 9.02 -19.72
N ALA A 65 -7.39 7.98 -19.63
CA ALA A 65 -5.93 8.11 -19.65
C ALA A 65 -5.43 8.62 -21.02
N ALA A 66 -5.99 8.14 -22.13
CA ALA A 66 -5.65 8.63 -23.46
C ALA A 66 -5.97 10.13 -23.64
N ILE A 67 -7.10 10.59 -23.08
CA ILE A 67 -7.45 12.01 -23.06
C ILE A 67 -6.47 12.80 -22.18
N ASN A 68 -6.04 12.25 -21.04
CA ASN A 68 -5.17 12.96 -20.10
C ASN A 68 -3.73 13.11 -20.60
N PHE A 69 -3.16 12.06 -21.19
CA PHE A 69 -1.78 12.05 -21.63
C PHE A 69 -1.61 12.57 -23.06
N GLU A 70 -2.69 12.70 -23.84
CA GLU A 70 -2.74 13.15 -25.24
C GLU A 70 -1.84 12.37 -26.22
N ILE A 71 -1.11 11.38 -25.72
CA ILE A 71 -0.13 10.56 -26.42
C ILE A 71 -0.30 9.13 -25.93
N VAL A 72 -0.37 8.20 -26.87
CA VAL A 72 -0.42 6.76 -26.58
C VAL A 72 0.75 6.08 -27.27
N ASN A 73 1.73 5.66 -26.47
CA ASN A 73 2.78 4.76 -26.92
C ASN A 73 2.34 3.31 -26.71
N ALA A 74 2.18 2.53 -27.79
CA ALA A 74 1.79 1.13 -27.70
C ALA A 74 2.77 0.30 -26.86
N ALA A 75 4.07 0.62 -26.91
CA ALA A 75 5.10 -0.09 -26.16
C ALA A 75 4.96 0.08 -24.64
N ASP A 76 4.44 1.24 -24.18
CA ASP A 76 4.24 1.51 -22.74
C ASP A 76 2.82 1.13 -22.30
N SER A 77 1.80 1.43 -23.10
CA SER A 77 0.39 1.21 -22.78
C SER A 77 -0.05 -0.23 -22.82
N LEU A 78 0.58 -1.08 -23.65
CA LEU A 78 0.27 -2.50 -23.74
C LEU A 78 1.29 -3.38 -23.00
N ASN A 79 2.09 -2.78 -22.12
CA ASN A 79 3.14 -3.48 -21.38
C ASN A 79 2.59 -4.23 -20.16
N GLY A 80 3.05 -5.48 -19.97
CA GLY A 80 2.77 -6.26 -18.76
C GLY A 80 3.19 -5.58 -17.46
N LEU A 81 4.25 -4.76 -17.47
CA LEU A 81 4.65 -3.94 -16.32
C LEU A 81 3.57 -2.94 -15.91
N ARG A 82 2.88 -2.33 -16.87
CA ARG A 82 1.79 -1.37 -16.60
C ARG A 82 0.57 -2.09 -16.03
N SER A 83 0.26 -3.30 -16.50
CA SER A 83 -0.76 -4.14 -15.87
C SER A 83 -0.37 -4.53 -14.44
N GLY A 84 0.91 -4.83 -14.20
CA GLY A 84 1.47 -5.13 -12.89
C GLY A 84 1.36 -3.96 -11.90
N SER A 85 1.51 -2.72 -12.35
CA SER A 85 1.37 -1.55 -11.47
C SER A 85 -0.05 -1.36 -10.95
N TYR A 86 -1.08 -1.67 -11.74
CA TYR A 86 -2.47 -1.64 -11.25
C TYR A 86 -2.73 -2.73 -10.20
N LEU A 87 -2.11 -3.91 -10.34
CA LEU A 87 -2.14 -4.93 -9.29
C LEU A 87 -1.40 -4.47 -8.03
N LEU A 88 -0.27 -3.78 -8.18
CA LEU A 88 0.44 -3.17 -7.05
C LEU A 88 -0.45 -2.15 -6.33
N PHE A 89 -1.21 -1.32 -7.06
CA PHE A 89 -2.17 -0.38 -6.45
C PHE A 89 -3.26 -1.10 -5.65
N THR A 90 -3.81 -2.20 -6.18
CA THR A 90 -4.87 -2.94 -5.48
C THR A 90 -4.35 -3.64 -4.22
N PHE A 91 -3.15 -4.24 -4.28
CA PHE A 91 -2.54 -4.90 -3.12
C PHE A 91 -2.10 -3.89 -2.06
N LEU A 92 -1.40 -2.82 -2.44
CA LEU A 92 -0.96 -1.77 -1.53
C LEU A 92 -2.15 -1.09 -0.84
N GLY A 93 -3.21 -0.84 -1.60
CA GLY A 93 -4.45 -0.27 -1.10
C GLY A 93 -5.26 -1.21 -0.22
N GLY A 94 -5.32 -2.49 -0.57
CA GLY A 94 -6.12 -3.54 0.07
C GLY A 94 -7.24 -4.04 -0.83
N ALA A 95 -7.13 -5.28 -1.32
CA ALA A 95 -8.10 -5.87 -2.25
C ALA A 95 -9.46 -6.23 -1.62
N THR A 96 -9.54 -6.27 -0.29
CA THR A 96 -10.77 -6.60 0.45
C THR A 96 -11.70 -5.41 0.62
N PHE A 97 -11.19 -4.18 0.46
CA PHE A 97 -11.95 -2.94 0.63
C PHE A 97 -12.17 -2.27 -0.72
N PHE A 98 -13.40 -1.80 -0.97
CA PHE A 98 -13.75 -1.14 -2.23
C PHE A 98 -12.86 0.07 -2.55
N PHE A 99 -12.62 0.93 -1.56
CA PHE A 99 -11.77 2.12 -1.72
C PHE A 99 -10.27 1.81 -1.63
N GLY A 100 -9.88 0.57 -1.31
CA GLY A 100 -8.49 0.17 -1.16
C GLY A 100 -7.66 0.52 -2.39
N PRO A 101 -7.98 0.01 -3.59
CA PRO A 101 -7.23 0.32 -4.82
C PRO A 101 -7.10 1.82 -5.12
N ILE A 102 -8.09 2.63 -4.77
CA ILE A 102 -8.05 4.09 -4.96
C ILE A 102 -6.99 4.72 -4.05
N ILE A 103 -6.99 4.33 -2.78
CA ILE A 103 -5.98 4.77 -1.80
C ILE A 103 -4.59 4.29 -2.24
N GLY A 104 -4.47 3.03 -2.66
CA GLY A 104 -3.22 2.44 -3.13
C GLY A 104 -2.68 3.14 -4.38
N ALA A 105 -3.53 3.47 -5.35
CA ALA A 105 -3.15 4.23 -6.53
C ALA A 105 -2.65 5.64 -6.16
N ALA A 106 -3.39 6.36 -5.30
CA ALA A 106 -2.96 7.67 -4.83
C ALA A 106 -1.60 7.60 -4.13
N LEU A 107 -1.44 6.70 -3.16
CA LEU A 107 -0.19 6.54 -2.41
C LEU A 107 0.99 6.17 -3.30
N LEU A 108 0.81 5.21 -4.21
CA LEU A 108 1.89 4.74 -5.06
C LEU A 108 2.26 5.81 -6.11
N VAL A 109 1.29 6.51 -6.69
CA VAL A 109 1.56 7.63 -7.62
C VAL A 109 2.26 8.78 -6.89
N PHE A 110 1.82 9.17 -5.69
CA PHE A 110 2.54 10.17 -4.90
C PHE A 110 3.96 9.70 -4.56
N ALA A 111 4.13 8.46 -4.12
CA ALA A 111 5.45 7.90 -3.84
C ALA A 111 6.35 7.92 -5.09
N LEU A 112 5.82 7.56 -6.26
CA LEU A 112 6.55 7.60 -7.53
C LEU A 112 7.05 9.01 -7.84
N VAL A 113 6.17 10.02 -7.75
CA VAL A 113 6.52 11.42 -8.05
C VAL A 113 7.54 11.94 -7.05
N LEU A 114 7.30 11.80 -5.75
CA LEU A 114 8.20 12.31 -4.72
C LEU A 114 9.56 11.58 -4.72
N LEU A 115 9.56 10.25 -4.84
CA LEU A 115 10.82 9.48 -4.82
C LEU A 115 11.63 9.70 -6.10
N SER A 116 10.98 9.90 -7.25
CA SER A 116 11.66 10.21 -8.51
C SER A 116 12.41 11.55 -8.46
N GLU A 117 11.94 12.52 -7.66
CA GLU A 117 12.68 13.78 -7.44
C GLU A 117 13.81 13.63 -6.42
N LEU A 118 13.63 12.77 -5.41
CA LEU A 118 14.59 12.59 -4.32
C LEU A 118 15.76 11.68 -4.69
N SER A 119 15.53 10.63 -5.49
CA SER A 119 16.53 9.59 -5.73
C SER A 119 16.43 8.92 -7.09
N LYS A 120 17.59 8.57 -7.66
CA LYS A 120 17.68 7.70 -8.85
C LYS A 120 17.27 6.25 -8.56
N ALA A 121 17.30 5.83 -7.30
CA ALA A 121 16.88 4.49 -6.85
C ALA A 121 15.38 4.39 -6.53
N TRP A 122 14.56 5.33 -7.00
CA TRP A 122 13.12 5.41 -6.71
C TRP A 122 12.37 4.08 -6.91
N LEU A 123 12.70 3.33 -7.96
CA LEU A 123 12.05 2.04 -8.24
C LEU A 123 12.33 0.99 -7.15
N LEU A 124 13.54 1.00 -6.57
CA LEU A 124 13.92 0.15 -5.45
C LEU A 124 13.11 0.52 -4.21
N TYR A 125 12.98 1.82 -3.90
CA TYR A 125 12.20 2.28 -2.75
C TYR A 125 10.71 1.92 -2.89
N VAL A 126 10.12 2.07 -4.07
CA VAL A 126 8.73 1.66 -4.33
C VAL A 126 8.57 0.15 -4.11
N GLY A 127 9.51 -0.66 -4.62
CA GLY A 127 9.50 -2.11 -4.40
C GLY A 127 9.66 -2.50 -2.92
N LEU A 128 10.52 -1.81 -2.18
CA LEU A 128 10.72 -2.03 -0.76
C LEU A 128 9.48 -1.65 0.05
N VAL A 129 8.85 -0.51 -0.22
CA VAL A 129 7.58 -0.12 0.40
C VAL A 129 6.51 -1.17 0.15
N PHE A 130 6.40 -1.68 -1.09
CA PHE A 130 5.49 -2.75 -1.42
C PHE A 130 5.77 -4.03 -0.63
N LEU A 131 7.03 -4.49 -0.59
CA LEU A 131 7.43 -5.69 0.15
C LEU A 131 7.13 -5.57 1.65
N LEU A 132 7.52 -4.45 2.26
CA LEU A 132 7.24 -4.17 3.66
C LEU A 132 5.74 -4.17 3.95
N MET A 133 4.96 -3.58 3.05
CA MET A 133 3.51 -3.55 3.17
C MET A 133 2.91 -4.96 3.08
N VAL A 134 3.32 -5.80 2.13
CA VAL A 134 2.84 -7.19 2.02
C VAL A 134 3.22 -8.01 3.25
N MET A 135 4.42 -7.82 3.77
CA MET A 135 4.94 -8.58 4.91
C MET A 135 4.30 -8.16 6.25
N PHE A 136 4.00 -6.87 6.44
CA PHE A 136 3.50 -6.36 7.72
C PHE A 136 2.01 -6.01 7.74
N ALA A 137 1.39 -5.79 6.57
CA ALA A 137 0.00 -5.36 6.43
C ALA A 137 -0.71 -6.12 5.29
N PRO A 138 -0.93 -7.45 5.41
CA PRO A 138 -1.47 -8.29 4.33
C PRO A 138 -2.87 -7.87 3.84
N GLY A 139 -3.58 -7.01 4.61
CA GLY A 139 -4.90 -6.50 4.25
C GLY A 139 -4.92 -5.16 3.51
N GLY A 140 -3.79 -4.54 3.19
CA GLY A 140 -3.82 -3.18 2.62
C GLY A 140 -3.57 -2.07 3.63
N VAL A 141 -3.26 -0.87 3.10
CA VAL A 141 -3.41 0.37 3.87
C VAL A 141 -4.85 0.57 4.34
N ALA A 142 -5.86 0.16 3.55
CA ALA A 142 -7.26 0.25 3.94
C ALA A 142 -7.59 -0.57 5.20
N SER A 143 -6.97 -1.75 5.37
CA SER A 143 -7.13 -2.55 6.61
C SER A 143 -6.60 -1.82 7.84
N LEU A 144 -5.42 -1.19 7.72
CA LEU A 144 -4.83 -0.40 8.81
C LEU A 144 -5.72 0.78 9.19
N ILE A 145 -6.28 1.48 8.20
CA ILE A 145 -7.20 2.60 8.44
C ILE A 145 -8.45 2.11 9.18
N MET A 146 -9.11 1.07 8.67
CA MET A 146 -10.35 0.54 9.27
C MET A 146 -10.13 0.02 10.69
N MET A 147 -9.00 -0.63 10.93
CA MET A 147 -8.60 -1.10 12.24
C MET A 147 -8.44 0.05 13.24
N ASN A 148 -7.82 1.15 12.82
CA ASN A 148 -7.67 2.36 13.64
C ASN A 148 -8.99 3.11 13.85
N VAL A 149 -9.86 3.18 12.83
CA VAL A 149 -11.20 3.77 12.94
C VAL A 149 -12.04 3.03 13.98
N ARG A 150 -11.98 1.69 14.03
CA ARG A 150 -12.67 0.92 15.07
C ARG A 150 -12.18 1.32 16.46
N VAL A 151 -10.87 1.39 16.70
CA VAL A 151 -10.32 1.81 18.01
C VAL A 151 -10.66 3.28 18.34
N ALA A 152 -10.75 4.14 17.33
CA ALA A 152 -11.20 5.53 17.48
C ALA A 152 -12.63 5.62 18.01
N LEU A 153 -13.54 4.83 17.42
CA LEU A 153 -14.95 4.80 17.78
C LEU A 153 -15.18 4.33 19.23
N PHE A 154 -14.30 3.49 19.77
CA PHE A 154 -14.32 3.04 21.17
C PHE A 154 -13.51 3.96 22.11
N GLY A 155 -12.99 5.10 21.64
CA GLY A 155 -12.34 6.13 22.48
C GLY A 155 -10.96 5.74 23.05
N LYS A 156 -10.39 4.58 22.69
CA LYS A 156 -9.15 4.06 23.28
C LYS A 156 -7.85 4.53 22.58
N ILE A 157 -7.95 5.42 21.58
CA ILE A 157 -6.80 5.91 20.79
C ILE A 157 -5.66 6.48 21.64
N LYS A 158 -5.97 7.19 22.73
CA LYS A 158 -4.95 7.86 23.57
C LYS A 158 -3.94 6.88 24.17
N ARG A 159 -4.33 5.62 24.41
CA ARG A 159 -3.44 4.54 24.92
C ARG A 159 -2.40 4.11 23.88
N PHE A 160 -2.68 4.31 22.60
CA PHE A 160 -1.85 3.85 21.49
C PHE A 160 -0.92 4.92 20.92
N TYR A 161 -1.19 6.20 21.17
CA TYR A 161 -0.43 7.30 20.56
C TYR A 161 1.09 7.20 20.79
N LEU A 162 1.52 6.94 22.04
CA LEU A 162 2.94 6.76 22.38
C LEU A 162 3.58 5.57 21.66
N LEU A 163 2.82 4.49 21.45
CA LEU A 163 3.30 3.29 20.75
C LEU A 163 3.40 3.55 19.23
N TYR A 164 2.44 4.27 18.65
CA TYR A 164 2.51 4.70 17.25
C TYR A 164 3.69 5.64 17.00
N VAL A 165 3.94 6.61 17.88
CA VAL A 165 5.08 7.52 17.78
C VAL A 165 6.39 6.74 17.87
N GLY A 166 6.54 5.82 18.82
CA GLY A 166 7.74 4.99 18.94
C GLY A 166 7.98 4.09 17.72
N LEU A 167 6.91 3.50 17.18
CA LEU A 167 6.97 2.70 15.94
C LEU A 167 7.39 3.57 14.74
N PHE A 168 6.80 4.77 14.61
CA PHE A 168 7.08 5.70 13.52
C PHE A 168 8.53 6.21 13.57
N ILE A 169 9.03 6.57 14.75
CA ILE A 169 10.43 6.99 14.93
C ILE A 169 11.38 5.83 14.60
N GLY A 170 11.11 4.62 15.12
CA GLY A 170 11.91 3.44 14.78
C GLY A 170 11.94 3.17 13.28
N ALA A 171 10.78 3.22 12.62
CA ALA A 171 10.68 3.04 11.17
C ALA A 171 11.42 4.14 10.40
N ALA A 172 11.31 5.40 10.81
CA ALA A 172 12.02 6.50 10.17
C ALA A 172 13.54 6.36 10.26
N ILE A 173 14.06 5.91 11.41
CA ILE A 173 15.50 5.64 11.59
C ILE A 173 15.95 4.49 10.70
N VAL A 174 15.20 3.38 10.65
CA VAL A 174 15.51 2.25 9.75
C VAL A 174 15.53 2.70 8.30
N LEU A 175 14.51 3.46 7.88
CA LEU A 175 14.41 3.96 6.51
C LEU A 175 15.55 4.92 6.17
N ALA A 176 15.94 5.81 7.09
CA ALA A 176 17.07 6.72 6.88
C ALA A 176 18.40 5.96 6.72
N GLY A 177 18.65 4.95 7.55
CA GLY A 177 19.87 4.12 7.46
C GLY A 177 19.90 3.29 6.17
N ALA A 178 18.77 2.67 5.81
CA ALA A 178 18.65 1.92 4.57
C ALA A 178 18.80 2.83 3.34
N ALA A 179 18.17 4.01 3.35
CA ALA A 179 18.27 4.98 2.27
C ALA A 179 19.70 5.49 2.11
N ALA A 180 20.42 5.80 3.20
CA ALA A 180 21.83 6.18 3.12
C ALA A 180 22.68 5.11 2.45
N ILE A 181 22.50 3.83 2.82
CA ILE A 181 23.21 2.70 2.17
C ILE A 181 22.87 2.62 0.68
N VAL A 182 21.58 2.70 0.34
CA VAL A 182 21.11 2.64 -1.04
C VAL A 182 21.67 3.77 -1.90
N GLU A 183 21.62 5.01 -1.41
CA GLU A 183 22.16 6.18 -2.13
C GLU A 183 23.67 6.06 -2.35
N MET A 184 24.42 5.60 -1.34
CA MET A 184 25.86 5.40 -1.48
C MET A 184 26.18 4.33 -2.54
N ILE A 185 25.45 3.22 -2.57
CA ILE A 185 25.60 2.16 -3.59
C ILE A 185 25.27 2.71 -4.98
N TYR A 186 24.13 3.38 -5.13
CA TYR A 186 23.68 3.90 -6.42
C TYR A 186 24.60 5.00 -6.96
N HIS A 187 25.13 5.86 -6.09
CA HIS A 187 26.08 6.89 -6.49
C HIS A 187 27.39 6.31 -7.01
N MET A 188 27.91 5.25 -6.37
CA MET A 188 29.08 4.52 -6.88
C MET A 188 28.85 3.88 -8.25
N GLN A 189 27.62 3.45 -8.56
CA GLN A 189 27.31 2.79 -9.83
C GLN A 189 26.99 3.77 -10.97
N LEU A 190 26.22 4.82 -10.69
CA LEU A 190 25.66 5.72 -11.71
C LEU A 190 26.34 7.10 -11.78
N ASN A 191 27.00 7.53 -10.70
CA ASN A 191 27.56 8.89 -10.57
C ASN A 191 29.05 8.86 -10.19
N ALA A 192 29.76 7.76 -10.41
CA ALA A 192 31.20 7.67 -10.09
C ALA A 192 32.03 8.79 -10.71
N ALA A 193 31.58 9.34 -11.85
CA ALA A 193 32.23 10.45 -12.54
C ALA A 193 32.02 11.83 -11.89
N LEU A 194 31.06 11.99 -10.97
CA LEU A 194 30.71 13.27 -10.32
C LEU A 194 31.43 13.49 -8.97
N GLY A 195 32.30 12.57 -8.57
CA GLY A 195 33.06 12.62 -7.31
C GLY A 195 32.41 11.82 -6.17
N PRO A 196 33.10 11.67 -5.02
CA PRO A 196 32.72 10.73 -3.95
C PRO A 196 31.62 11.26 -3.01
N MET A 197 31.24 12.54 -3.13
CA MET A 197 30.28 13.18 -2.23
C MET A 197 28.84 12.98 -2.69
N VAL A 198 27.99 12.49 -1.79
CA VAL A 198 26.55 12.32 -1.98
C VAL A 198 25.81 13.29 -1.07
N PRO A 199 25.02 14.24 -1.62
CA PRO A 199 24.12 15.04 -0.79
C PRO A 199 22.94 14.17 -0.32
N PHE A 200 22.86 13.90 0.99
CA PHE A 200 21.78 13.14 1.62
C PHE A 200 21.19 13.96 2.77
N ALA A 201 19.91 14.33 2.65
CA ALA A 201 19.16 15.08 3.68
C ALA A 201 19.89 16.35 4.20
N GLY A 202 20.61 17.05 3.32
CA GLY A 202 21.40 18.25 3.66
C GLY A 202 22.82 17.99 4.17
N LEU A 203 23.21 16.72 4.36
CA LEU A 203 24.56 16.30 4.72
C LEU A 203 25.31 15.81 3.48
N GLN A 204 26.62 16.02 3.42
CA GLN A 204 27.48 15.44 2.38
C GLN A 204 28.09 14.15 2.92
N LEU A 205 27.64 13.02 2.39
CA LEU A 205 28.19 11.71 2.73
C LEU A 205 29.31 11.37 1.75
N ASP A 206 30.49 11.08 2.28
CA ASP A 206 31.61 10.58 1.50
C ASP A 206 31.48 9.07 1.33
N THR A 207 31.30 8.63 0.08
CA THR A 207 31.14 7.22 -0.31
C THR A 207 32.44 6.42 -0.22
N SER A 208 33.59 7.08 -0.23
CA SER A 208 34.91 6.45 -0.12
C SER A 208 35.33 6.17 1.34
N SER A 209 34.70 6.85 2.29
CA SER A 209 34.99 6.71 3.70
C SER A 209 34.26 5.52 4.32
N VAL A 210 35.00 4.55 4.85
CA VAL A 210 34.46 3.41 5.62
C VAL A 210 33.62 3.88 6.81
N ALA A 211 33.92 5.07 7.37
CA ALA A 211 33.15 5.63 8.47
C ALA A 211 31.69 5.93 8.08
N SER A 212 31.42 6.44 6.87
CA SER A 212 30.06 6.70 6.38
C SER A 212 29.23 5.42 6.31
N TRP A 213 29.86 4.33 5.84
CA TRP A 213 29.24 3.01 5.77
C TRP A 213 28.94 2.42 7.15
N VAL A 214 29.91 2.52 8.08
CA VAL A 214 29.74 2.04 9.46
C VAL A 214 28.62 2.83 10.16
N VAL A 215 28.57 4.15 10.00
CA VAL A 215 27.51 5.00 10.57
C VAL A 215 26.14 4.61 10.02
N ALA A 216 26.01 4.41 8.70
CA ALA A 216 24.75 4.02 8.09
C ALA A 216 24.27 2.63 8.56
N MET A 217 25.18 1.65 8.67
CA MET A 217 24.86 0.32 9.20
C MET A 217 24.50 0.35 10.69
N ALA A 218 25.22 1.13 11.49
CA ALA A 218 24.91 1.31 12.91
C ALA A 218 23.54 1.95 13.11
N LEU A 219 23.22 2.98 12.31
CA LEU A 219 21.92 3.65 12.34
C LEU A 219 20.77 2.70 11.96
N LEU A 220 20.97 1.87 10.94
CA LEU A 220 20.02 0.83 10.55
C LEU A 220 19.81 -0.20 11.67
N ALA A 221 20.89 -0.69 12.27
CA ALA A 221 20.82 -1.69 13.36
C ALA A 221 20.12 -1.14 14.61
N VAL A 222 20.43 0.10 15.01
CA VAL A 222 19.76 0.78 16.13
C VAL A 222 18.28 0.99 15.81
N GLY A 223 17.96 1.44 14.59
CA GLY A 223 16.58 1.59 14.13
C GLY A 223 15.79 0.29 14.22
N LEU A 224 16.36 -0.83 13.76
CA LEU A 224 15.72 -2.14 13.81
C LEU A 224 15.49 -2.59 15.25
N GLY A 225 16.46 -2.36 16.15
CA GLY A 225 16.31 -2.66 17.57
C GLY A 225 15.17 -1.88 18.21
N VAL A 226 15.09 -0.57 17.98
CA VAL A 226 14.01 0.29 18.48
C VAL A 226 12.66 -0.15 17.90
N PHE A 227 12.59 -0.34 16.58
CA PHE A 227 11.38 -0.75 15.89
C PHE A 227 10.84 -2.08 16.42
N GLU A 228 11.69 -3.08 16.60
CA GLU A 228 11.30 -4.41 17.07
C GLU A 228 10.81 -4.38 18.53
N VAL A 229 11.42 -3.56 19.40
CA VAL A 229 10.95 -3.37 20.79
C VAL A 229 9.55 -2.77 20.82
N PHE A 230 9.31 -1.69 20.06
CA PHE A 230 7.99 -1.04 20.01
C PHE A 230 6.96 -1.91 19.30
N ARG A 231 7.34 -2.64 18.25
CA ARG A 231 6.47 -3.60 17.54
C ARG A 231 5.96 -4.69 18.48
N ARG A 232 6.85 -5.31 19.28
CA ARG A 232 6.45 -6.35 20.25
C ARG A 232 5.53 -5.80 21.33
N ARG A 233 5.78 -4.58 21.81
CA ARG A 233 4.91 -3.90 22.80
C ARG A 233 3.56 -3.57 22.20
N PHE A 234 3.54 -3.04 20.97
CA PHE A 234 2.31 -2.74 20.24
C PHE A 234 1.46 -4.00 20.06
N ALA A 235 2.04 -5.11 19.60
CA ALA A 235 1.32 -6.37 19.40
C ALA A 235 0.62 -6.86 20.68
N LYS A 236 1.29 -6.77 21.84
CA LYS A 236 0.70 -7.17 23.13
C LYS A 236 -0.46 -6.24 23.55
N VAL A 237 -0.24 -4.93 23.51
CA VAL A 237 -1.26 -3.94 23.93
C VAL A 237 -2.45 -3.93 22.97
N TRP A 238 -2.19 -4.19 21.69
CA TRP A 238 -3.21 -4.32 20.66
C TRP A 238 -4.11 -5.53 20.89
N GLY A 239 -3.53 -6.71 21.17
CA GLY A 239 -4.29 -7.92 21.48
C GLY A 239 -5.22 -7.73 22.68
N GLN A 240 -4.72 -7.11 23.76
CA GLN A 240 -5.53 -6.79 24.94
C GLN A 240 -6.70 -5.84 24.61
N ALA A 241 -6.47 -4.81 23.79
CA ALA A 241 -7.53 -3.90 23.42
C ALA A 241 -8.59 -4.54 22.52
N GLN A 242 -8.21 -5.48 21.64
CA GLN A 242 -9.19 -6.23 20.84
C GLN A 242 -10.06 -7.12 21.73
N GLU A 243 -9.48 -7.85 22.67
CA GLU A 243 -10.23 -8.66 23.64
C GLU A 243 -11.21 -7.80 24.47
N GLU A 244 -10.76 -6.63 24.93
CA GLU A 244 -11.63 -5.69 25.66
C GLU A 244 -12.81 -5.19 24.78
N ILE A 245 -12.56 -4.87 23.51
CA ILE A 245 -13.60 -4.40 22.57
C ILE A 245 -14.61 -5.52 22.27
N GLU A 246 -14.14 -6.76 22.02
CA GLU A 246 -15.01 -7.91 21.76
C GLU A 246 -15.87 -8.24 22.99
N ALA A 247 -15.30 -8.19 24.19
CA ALA A 247 -16.05 -8.39 25.42
C ALA A 247 -17.14 -7.32 25.61
N GLU A 248 -16.87 -6.06 25.24
CA GLU A 248 -17.86 -4.98 25.31
C GLU A 248 -18.99 -5.14 24.28
N ILE A 249 -18.67 -5.54 23.05
CA ILE A 249 -19.68 -5.84 22.01
C ILE A 249 -20.58 -6.97 22.49
N LYS A 250 -20.01 -8.07 22.97
CA LYS A 250 -20.77 -9.23 23.46
C LYS A 250 -21.70 -8.88 24.62
N ARG A 251 -21.25 -8.01 25.54
CA ARG A 251 -22.10 -7.50 26.64
C ARG A 251 -23.31 -6.70 26.14
N ARG A 252 -23.11 -5.87 25.10
CA ARG A 252 -24.21 -5.08 24.50
C ARG A 252 -25.20 -5.93 23.72
N GLU A 253 -24.78 -7.06 23.15
CA GLU A 253 -25.69 -7.99 22.46
C GLU A 253 -26.52 -8.84 23.44
N THR A 254 -26.03 -9.06 24.67
CA THR A 254 -26.72 -9.85 25.70
C THR A 254 -27.63 -9.02 26.62
N ALA A 255 -27.60 -7.70 26.53
CA ALA A 255 -28.37 -6.76 27.37
C ALA A 255 -29.57 -6.21 26.61
#